data_AF-A0A835SKK2-F1
#
_entry.id   AF-A0A835SKK2-F1
#
_cell.length_a   1.000
_cell.length_b   1.000
_cell.length_c   1.000
_cell.angle_alpha   90.00
_cell.angle_beta   90.00
_cell.angle_gamma   90.00
#
_symmetry.space_group_name_H-M   'P 1'
#
loop_
_entity.id
_entity.type
_entity.pdbx_description
1 polymer ?
#
loop_
_entity_poly.entity_id
_entity_poly.type
_entity_poly.pdbx_seq_one_letter_code
_entity_poly.pdbx_strand_id
1 'polypeptide(L)'
;MASLCMRSPLAPMVASRSSAFLASPVAPVRSVATVKAAPTTVVVEAKLKTRKSAAKRYHVTGSGKVTARHAGKQHFNEKKTRDHVRDSSKMFVVSSANIYNATKCLPNSGVGGK
;
A
#
# COMPACT_ATOMS: atom_id res chain seq x y z
N MET A 1 -17.66 -47.96 -53.17
CA MET A 1 -16.42 -47.21 -53.47
C MET A 1 -16.77 -45.74 -53.36
N ALA A 2 -16.13 -45.02 -52.44
CA ALA A 2 -16.51 -43.67 -52.02
C ALA A 2 -16.22 -42.63 -53.12
N SER A 3 -17.23 -41.80 -53.43
CA SER A 3 -17.13 -40.69 -54.38
C SER A 3 -16.87 -39.36 -53.64
N LEU A 4 -15.61 -38.93 -53.75
CA LEU A 4 -15.13 -37.60 -54.15
C LEU A 4 -15.87 -36.31 -53.71
N CYS A 5 -15.07 -35.51 -53.00
CA CYS A 5 -14.80 -34.07 -53.19
C CYS A 5 -15.74 -33.04 -52.53
N MET A 6 -15.42 -32.70 -51.27
CA MET A 6 -15.73 -31.42 -50.65
C MET A 6 -14.45 -30.89 -49.97
N ARG A 7 -13.89 -29.78 -50.48
CA ARG A 7 -13.33 -28.64 -49.71
C ARG A 7 -12.50 -27.73 -50.62
N SER A 8 -13.02 -26.53 -50.77
CA SER A 8 -12.38 -25.33 -51.30
C SER A 8 -11.20 -24.87 -50.43
N PRO A 9 -10.17 -24.22 -51.01
CA PRO A 9 -9.34 -23.27 -50.27
C PRO A 9 -9.61 -21.84 -50.77
N LEU A 10 -10.21 -21.03 -49.90
CA LEU A 10 -10.20 -19.57 -50.03
C LEU A 10 -8.77 -19.08 -49.83
N ALA A 11 -8.25 -18.30 -50.79
CA ALA A 11 -6.95 -17.65 -50.69
C ALA A 11 -6.89 -16.68 -49.50
N PRO A 12 -5.75 -16.54 -48.80
CA PRO A 12 -5.59 -15.50 -47.81
C PRO A 12 -5.40 -14.15 -48.52
N MET A 13 -6.31 -13.21 -48.28
CA MET A 13 -6.09 -11.81 -48.63
C MET A 13 -4.83 -11.31 -47.92
N VAL A 14 -3.85 -10.86 -48.70
CA VAL A 14 -2.72 -10.06 -48.22
C VAL A 14 -3.28 -8.69 -47.84
N ALA A 15 -3.77 -8.58 -46.61
CA ALA A 15 -4.03 -7.28 -45.99
C ALA A 15 -2.67 -6.67 -45.61
N SER A 16 -2.27 -5.68 -46.40
CA SER A 16 -1.25 -4.70 -46.06
C SER A 16 -1.33 -4.34 -44.57
N ARG A 17 -0.38 -4.86 -43.77
CA ARG A 17 -0.11 -4.36 -42.41
C ARG A 17 0.74 -3.10 -42.53
N SER A 18 0.27 -2.14 -43.31
CA SER A 18 0.84 -0.79 -43.33
C SER A 18 0.07 0.06 -42.32
N SER A 19 0.82 0.63 -41.39
CA SER A 19 0.43 1.72 -40.48
C SER A 19 -0.76 1.48 -39.54
N ALA A 20 -0.58 0.64 -38.52
CA ALA A 20 -1.38 0.69 -37.29
C ALA A 20 -0.64 1.42 -36.13
N PHE A 21 0.40 2.22 -36.43
CA PHE A 21 1.16 2.98 -35.42
C PHE A 21 0.70 4.44 -35.24
N LEU A 22 -0.32 4.91 -35.97
CA LEU A 22 -0.88 6.26 -35.79
C LEU A 22 -2.32 6.27 -35.24
N ALA A 23 -2.85 5.13 -34.83
CA ALA A 23 -4.17 5.05 -34.19
C ALA A 23 -4.15 4.08 -33.01
N SER A 24 -3.24 4.31 -32.06
CA SER A 24 -3.49 3.88 -30.69
C SER A 24 -4.38 4.95 -30.06
N PRO A 25 -5.69 4.74 -29.86
CA PRO A 25 -6.40 5.56 -28.89
C PRO A 25 -5.70 5.31 -27.56
N VAL A 26 -5.19 6.40 -26.97
CA VAL A 26 -4.72 6.51 -25.59
C VAL A 26 -5.38 5.43 -24.73
N ALA A 27 -4.57 4.51 -24.20
CA ALA A 27 -5.06 3.55 -23.22
C ALA A 27 -5.80 4.34 -22.15
N PRO A 28 -7.07 4.02 -21.83
CA PRO A 28 -7.82 4.79 -20.86
C PRO A 28 -7.03 4.75 -19.56
N VAL A 29 -6.58 5.93 -19.11
CA VAL A 29 -5.92 6.08 -17.83
C VAL A 29 -6.94 5.59 -16.81
N ARG A 30 -6.69 4.42 -16.23
CA ARG A 30 -7.58 3.82 -15.24
C ARG A 30 -7.48 4.71 -14.00
N SER A 31 -8.29 5.76 -13.95
CA SER A 31 -8.39 6.63 -12.79
C SER A 31 -8.92 5.78 -11.65
N VAL A 32 -8.04 5.38 -10.75
CA VAL A 32 -8.45 4.74 -9.50
C VAL A 32 -9.24 5.81 -8.75
N ALA A 33 -10.57 5.73 -8.80
CA ALA A 33 -11.43 6.56 -7.98
C ALA A 33 -11.05 6.29 -6.52
N THR A 34 -10.51 7.30 -5.84
CA THR A 34 -10.30 7.24 -4.39
C THR A 34 -11.68 7.26 -3.73
N VAL A 35 -12.30 6.08 -3.61
CA VAL A 35 -13.51 5.93 -2.82
C VAL A 35 -13.14 6.28 -1.39
N LYS A 36 -13.67 7.39 -0.89
CA LYS A 36 -13.57 7.77 0.52
C LYS A 36 -14.36 6.71 1.29
N ALA A 37 -13.68 5.65 1.72
CA ALA A 37 -14.27 4.56 2.48
C ALA A 37 -14.85 5.14 3.78
N ALA A 38 -16.17 5.32 3.81
CA ALA A 38 -16.87 5.65 5.04
C ALA A 38 -16.65 4.49 6.02
N PRO A 39 -16.22 4.75 7.27
CA PRO A 39 -16.07 3.69 8.24
C PRO A 39 -17.46 3.12 8.55
N THR A 40 -17.70 1.86 8.19
CA THR A 40 -18.81 1.08 8.71
C THR A 40 -18.66 1.00 10.22
N THR A 41 -19.50 1.75 10.94
CA THR A 41 -19.60 1.65 12.39
C THR A 41 -20.36 0.37 12.72
N VAL A 42 -19.62 -0.71 12.93
CA VAL A 42 -20.17 -1.91 13.57
C VAL A 42 -20.47 -1.59 15.02
N VAL A 43 -21.76 -1.46 15.35
CA VAL A 43 -22.22 -1.37 16.74
C VAL A 43 -22.20 -2.79 17.29
N VAL A 44 -21.12 -3.11 17.99
CA VAL A 44 -21.01 -4.33 18.78
C VAL A 44 -20.96 -3.87 20.23
N GLU A 45 -21.69 -4.55 21.12
CA GLU A 45 -21.46 -4.52 22.58
C GLU A 45 -20.10 -5.18 22.93
N ALA A 46 -19.04 -4.82 22.19
CA ALA A 46 -17.70 -5.34 22.32
C ALA A 46 -16.75 -4.17 22.51
N LYS A 47 -16.11 -4.18 23.69
CA LYS A 47 -15.00 -3.28 24.01
C LYS A 47 -13.94 -3.34 22.90
N LEU A 48 -13.57 -2.17 22.37
CA LEU A 48 -12.50 -2.06 21.38
C LEU A 48 -11.18 -2.59 21.95
N LYS A 49 -10.68 -3.66 21.33
CA LYS A 49 -9.41 -4.29 21.72
C LYS A 49 -8.24 -3.64 21.00
N THR A 50 -7.18 -3.39 21.77
CA THR A 50 -5.92 -2.86 21.23
C THR A 50 -5.23 -3.90 20.35
N ARG A 51 -4.75 -3.50 19.17
CA ARG A 51 -3.91 -4.36 18.32
C ARG A 51 -2.54 -4.52 18.97
N LYS A 52 -2.24 -5.72 19.50
CA LYS A 52 -1.00 -5.99 20.24
C LYS A 52 0.27 -5.73 19.43
N SER A 53 0.23 -5.92 18.11
CA SER A 53 1.37 -5.60 17.22
C SER A 53 1.71 -4.11 17.23
N ALA A 54 0.71 -3.24 17.20
CA ALA A 54 0.89 -1.79 17.26
C ALA A 54 1.37 -1.35 18.64
N ALA A 55 0.80 -1.91 19.70
CA ALA A 55 1.19 -1.60 21.09
C ALA A 55 2.65 -1.95 21.41
N LYS A 56 3.23 -2.93 20.70
CA LYS A 56 4.66 -3.28 20.82
C LYS A 56 5.60 -2.30 20.10
N ARG A 57 5.09 -1.55 19.10
CA ARG A 57 5.90 -0.71 18.20
C ARG A 57 5.79 0.78 18.51
N TYR A 58 4.61 1.23 18.95
CA TYR A 58 4.32 2.64 19.21
C TYR A 58 4.21 2.90 20.71
N HIS A 59 4.81 3.99 21.16
CA HIS A 59 4.72 4.46 22.54
C HIS A 59 4.11 5.86 22.58
N VAL A 60 3.14 6.04 23.48
CA VAL A 60 2.52 7.34 23.73
C VAL A 60 3.25 7.99 24.89
N THR A 61 3.79 9.17 24.66
CA THR A 61 4.44 9.99 25.70
C THR A 61 3.40 10.58 26.66
N GLY A 62 3.82 11.06 27.83
CA GLY A 62 2.91 11.74 28.76
C GLY A 62 2.19 12.95 28.16
N SER A 63 2.80 13.60 27.17
CA SER A 63 2.21 14.70 26.39
C SER A 63 1.27 14.24 25.26
N GLY A 64 1.00 12.94 25.11
CA GLY A 64 0.08 12.41 24.09
C GLY A 64 0.68 12.21 22.69
N LYS A 65 1.96 12.53 22.48
CA LYS A 65 2.65 12.32 21.18
C LYS A 65 2.99 10.85 20.98
N VAL A 66 2.75 10.35 19.76
CA VAL A 66 3.10 8.98 19.35
C VAL A 66 4.54 8.93 18.87
N THR A 67 5.33 8.05 19.48
CA THR A 67 6.75 7.86 19.19
C THR A 67 7.02 6.44 18.71
N ALA A 68 8.04 6.29 17.87
CA ALA A 68 8.52 5.02 17.33
C ALA A 68 10.06 5.00 17.26
N ARG A 69 10.62 3.80 17.00
CA ARG A 69 12.05 3.61 16.72
C ARG A 69 12.29 3.65 15.22
N HIS A 70 13.42 4.21 14.79
CA HIS A 70 13.83 4.14 13.39
C HIS A 70 14.12 2.68 12.98
N ALA A 71 13.87 2.39 11.71
CA ALA A 71 14.13 1.08 11.12
C ALA A 71 15.60 0.95 10.65
N GLY A 72 16.03 -0.28 10.38
CA GLY A 72 17.28 -0.54 9.65
C GLY A 72 18.55 -0.67 10.50
N LYS A 73 18.46 -0.65 11.85
CA LYS A 73 19.60 -0.86 12.76
C LYS A 73 19.66 -2.28 13.35
N GLN A 74 19.38 -3.30 12.55
CA GLN A 74 19.40 -4.70 12.99
C GLN A 74 20.63 -5.45 12.46
N HIS A 75 20.88 -5.40 11.15
CA HIS A 75 21.98 -6.09 10.48
C HIS A 75 22.66 -5.18 9.44
N PHE A 76 23.91 -5.50 9.06
CA PHE A 76 24.78 -4.67 8.20
C PHE A 76 24.98 -3.24 8.72
N ASN A 77 25.37 -3.13 9.99
CA ASN A 77 25.70 -1.83 10.59
C ASN A 77 27.14 -1.38 10.25
N GLU A 78 28.03 -2.32 9.90
CA GLU A 78 29.43 -2.05 9.54
C GLU A 78 29.57 -1.16 8.30
N LYS A 79 28.66 -1.30 7.34
CA LYS A 79 28.68 -0.55 6.08
C LYS A 79 28.13 0.88 6.22
N LYS A 80 27.51 1.20 7.36
CA LYS A 80 26.85 2.49 7.60
C LYS A 80 27.79 3.40 8.38
N THR A 81 27.73 4.70 8.10
CA THR A 81 28.48 5.68 8.89
C THR A 81 28.04 5.66 10.35
N ARG A 82 28.94 5.98 11.27
CA ARG A 82 28.63 6.00 12.71
C ARG A 82 27.51 6.98 13.04
N ASP A 83 27.43 8.10 12.32
CA ASP A 83 26.40 9.11 12.52
C ASP A 83 25.02 8.61 12.09
N HIS A 84 24.91 7.96 10.93
CA HIS A 84 23.66 7.34 10.50
C HIS A 84 23.17 6.27 11.50
N VAL A 85 24.08 5.46 12.05
CA VAL A 85 23.75 4.46 13.08
C VAL A 85 23.27 5.11 14.37
N ARG A 86 23.88 6.24 14.78
CA ARG A 86 23.46 7.03 15.95
C ARG A 86 22.08 7.65 15.74
N ASP A 87 21.81 8.22 14.57
CA ASP A 87 20.51 8.82 14.26
C ASP A 87 19.40 7.78 14.22
N SER A 88 19.67 6.63 13.60
CA SER A 88 18.74 5.48 13.61
C SER A 88 18.55 4.87 15.02
N SER A 89 19.35 5.28 16.02
CA SER A 89 19.20 4.85 17.42
C SER A 89 18.30 5.76 18.24
N LYS A 90 17.87 6.91 17.72
CA LYS A 90 17.01 7.85 18.43
C LYS A 90 15.53 7.41 18.31
N MET A 91 14.70 7.86 19.24
CA MET A 91 13.24 7.77 19.08
C MET A 91 12.78 9.00 18.31
N PHE A 92 11.81 8.81 17.42
CA PHE A 92 11.24 9.91 16.64
C PHE A 92 9.73 9.99 16.84
N VAL A 93 9.19 11.19 16.63
CA VAL A 93 7.75 11.45 16.64
C VAL A 93 7.19 11.05 15.27
N VAL A 94 6.12 10.27 15.27
CA VAL A 94 5.50 9.78 14.04
C VAL A 94 4.93 10.95 13.22
N SER A 95 5.14 10.93 11.91
CA SER A 95 4.63 11.96 10.99
C SER A 95 3.09 11.95 10.91
N SER A 96 2.50 13.11 10.66
CA SER A 96 1.04 13.31 10.61
C SER A 96 0.30 12.28 9.74
N ALA A 97 0.87 11.90 8.60
CA ALA A 97 0.32 10.91 7.67
C ALA A 97 0.06 9.54 8.33
N ASN A 98 0.89 9.13 9.27
CA ASN A 98 0.81 7.81 9.91
C ASN A 98 0.07 7.83 11.25
N ILE A 99 -0.21 9.02 11.81
CA ILE A 99 -0.88 9.17 13.11
C ILE A 99 -2.26 8.53 13.10
N TYR A 100 -3.06 8.75 12.05
CA TYR A 100 -4.41 8.18 11.95
C TYR A 100 -4.41 6.65 12.07
N ASN A 101 -3.49 5.98 11.37
CA ASN A 101 -3.36 4.53 11.40
C ASN A 101 -2.91 4.01 12.77
N ALA A 102 -2.01 4.73 13.44
CA ALA A 102 -1.55 4.38 14.78
C ALA A 102 -2.68 4.51 15.83
N THR A 103 -3.42 5.63 15.81
CA THR A 103 -4.52 5.90 16.75
C THR A 103 -5.65 4.87 16.59
N LYS A 104 -6.02 4.53 15.34
CA LYS A 104 -7.03 3.49 15.07
C LYS A 104 -6.67 2.14 15.69
N CYS A 105 -5.38 1.80 15.78
CA CYS A 105 -4.92 0.54 16.35
C CYS A 105 -4.86 0.56 17.90
N LEU A 106 -4.84 1.74 18.51
CA LEU A 106 -4.65 1.95 19.94
C LEU A 106 -5.84 2.71 20.58
N PRO A 107 -7.03 2.09 20.65
CA PRO A 107 -8.24 2.75 21.14
C PRO A 107 -8.20 3.07 22.65
N ASN A 108 -7.40 2.35 23.43
CA ASN A 108 -7.33 2.51 24.90
C ASN A 108 -6.07 3.26 25.37
N SER A 109 -5.28 3.82 24.47
CA SER A 109 -4.12 4.64 24.85
C SER A 109 -4.53 6.11 24.83
N GLY A 110 -4.10 6.89 25.84
CA GLY A 110 -4.37 8.33 25.96
C GLY A 110 -3.67 9.18 24.90
N VAL A 111 -3.98 8.96 23.62
CA VAL A 111 -3.47 9.73 22.49
C VAL A 111 -4.21 11.07 22.47
N GLY A 112 -3.74 12.01 23.29
CA GLY A 112 -4.21 13.39 23.33
C GLY A 112 -3.48 14.22 22.30
N GLY A 113 -3.96 14.20 21.05
CA GLY A 113 -3.56 15.17 20.04
C GLY A 113 -4.14 16.54 20.42
N LYS A 114 -3.30 17.41 20.99
CA LYS A 114 -3.41 18.85 20.82
C LYS A 114 -2.21 19.31 20.00
#